data_AF-A0A8C2E3M0-F1
#
_entry.id   AF-A0A8C2E3M0-F1
#
_cell.length_a   1.000
_cell.length_b   1.000
_cell.length_c   1.000
_cell.angle_alpha   90.00
_cell.angle_beta   90.00
_cell.angle_gamma   90.00
#
_symmetry.space_group_name_H-M   'P 1'
#
loop_
_entity.id
_entity.type
_entity.pdbx_description
1 polymer ?
#
loop_
_entity_poly.entity_id
_entity_poly.type
_entity_poly.pdbx_seq_one_letter_code
_entity_poly.pdbx_strand_id
1 'polypeptide(L)'
;MVKQLLEARCSNIFAACHDPDGPNSEALRELAKNHPSVVTLVHLDVADPCSIKESAKKVGSLLGKNGLNLLVNNATVLPQKTMLTATVEDMQNTFNTNVIGALFVIREYLPYLRTAAKASGKPGMSCDKAAVINISTDSASMSFMPVLKEPFPFFPYSISKAGLNMLTIYTARDLKADEILCISIHPGWVRTDMGGASIDARESVEGMLGVIGSLTEKQNGGFIDYTGETIPWFTRKKFIKGLIQIDLFYLLQIK
;
A
#
# COMPACT_ATOMS: atom_id res chain seq x y z
N MET A 1 7.99 -10.99 -0.78
CA MET A 1 8.38 -9.86 -1.66
C MET A 1 9.89 -9.72 -1.79
N VAL A 2 10.66 -9.42 -0.72
CA VAL A 2 12.14 -9.27 -0.82
C VAL A 2 12.82 -10.48 -1.48
N LYS A 3 12.46 -11.71 -1.08
CA LYS A 3 12.97 -12.95 -1.69
C LYS A 3 12.71 -13.00 -3.20
N GLN A 4 11.49 -12.71 -3.63
CA GLN A 4 11.12 -12.73 -5.04
C GLN A 4 11.75 -11.58 -5.85
N LEU A 5 11.97 -10.41 -5.24
CA LEU A 5 12.71 -9.31 -5.88
C LEU A 5 14.19 -9.66 -6.12
N LEU A 6 14.80 -10.46 -5.24
CA LEU A 6 16.14 -11.02 -5.46
C LEU A 6 16.15 -12.02 -6.63
N GLU A 7 15.16 -12.91 -6.70
CA GLU A 7 15.00 -13.85 -7.83
C GLU A 7 14.80 -13.11 -9.16
N ALA A 8 14.06 -11.99 -9.15
CA ALA A 8 13.85 -11.09 -10.28
C ALA A 8 15.07 -10.20 -10.61
N ARG A 9 16.20 -10.36 -9.91
CA ARG A 9 17.45 -9.63 -10.12
C ARG A 9 17.32 -8.10 -10.00
N CYS A 10 16.50 -7.63 -9.05
CA CYS A 10 16.45 -6.21 -8.71
C CYS A 10 17.82 -5.75 -8.19
N SER A 11 18.30 -4.60 -8.68
CA SER A 11 19.66 -4.13 -8.42
C SER A 11 19.88 -3.60 -7.00
N ASN A 12 18.85 -3.01 -6.38
CA ASN A 12 18.94 -2.45 -5.04
C ASN A 12 17.58 -2.51 -4.34
N ILE A 13 17.56 -3.10 -3.15
CA ILE A 13 16.36 -3.37 -2.36
C ILE A 13 16.59 -2.77 -0.97
N PHE A 14 15.80 -1.76 -0.63
CA PHE A 14 15.75 -1.20 0.73
C PHE A 14 14.63 -1.90 1.50
N ALA A 15 15.00 -2.87 2.33
CA ALA A 15 14.05 -3.61 3.13
C ALA A 15 13.90 -2.95 4.50
N ALA A 16 12.77 -2.28 4.69
CA ALA A 16 12.50 -1.50 5.89
C ALA A 16 11.68 -2.30 6.92
N CYS A 17 12.02 -2.16 8.20
CA CYS A 17 11.29 -2.77 9.32
C CYS A 17 11.41 -1.94 10.60
N HIS A 18 10.45 -2.12 11.51
CA HIS A 18 10.39 -1.37 12.77
C HIS A 18 11.62 -1.62 13.66
N ASP A 19 12.08 -2.87 13.75
CA ASP A 19 13.25 -3.21 14.57
C ASP A 19 14.21 -4.13 13.80
N PRO A 20 15.21 -3.55 13.10
CA PRO A 20 16.16 -4.34 12.30
C PRO A 20 17.00 -5.32 13.11
N ASP A 21 17.20 -5.07 14.40
CA ASP A 21 18.04 -5.89 15.29
C ASP A 21 17.22 -6.87 16.15
N GLY A 22 15.91 -6.66 16.23
CA GLY A 22 14.96 -7.49 16.98
C GLY A 22 14.74 -8.90 16.41
N PRO A 23 14.15 -9.81 17.20
CA PRO A 23 13.97 -11.22 16.81
C PRO A 23 13.10 -11.40 15.55
N ASN A 24 12.07 -10.54 15.37
CA ASN A 24 11.15 -10.62 14.24
C ASN A 24 11.78 -10.28 12.88
N SER A 25 13.00 -9.73 12.86
CA SER A 25 13.72 -9.34 11.65
C SER A 25 14.85 -10.30 11.28
N GLU A 26 14.99 -11.44 11.97
CA GLU A 26 16.09 -12.41 11.75
C GLU A 26 16.18 -12.89 10.30
N ALA A 27 15.07 -13.34 9.72
CA ALA A 27 15.04 -13.79 8.32
C ALA A 27 15.42 -12.68 7.34
N LEU A 28 15.10 -11.42 7.67
CA LEU A 28 15.44 -10.27 6.84
C LEU A 28 16.91 -9.87 6.99
N ARG A 29 17.47 -9.95 8.21
CA ARG A 29 18.91 -9.81 8.47
C ARG A 29 19.72 -10.87 7.74
N GLU A 30 19.25 -12.12 7.74
CA GLU A 30 19.92 -13.20 7.02
C GLU A 30 19.95 -12.93 5.51
N LEU A 31 18.83 -12.49 4.92
CA LEU A 31 18.79 -12.09 3.51
C LEU A 31 19.75 -10.93 3.21
N ALA A 32 19.78 -9.90 4.06
CA ALA A 32 20.71 -8.78 3.90
C ALA A 32 22.17 -9.20 4.01
N LYS A 33 22.50 -10.11 4.94
CA LYS A 33 23.83 -10.67 5.12
C LYS A 33 24.28 -11.51 3.91
N ASN A 34 23.36 -12.26 3.31
CA ASN A 34 23.65 -13.11 2.15
C ASN A 34 23.72 -12.30 0.83
N HIS A 35 23.13 -11.11 0.79
CA HIS A 35 23.08 -10.24 -0.39
C HIS A 35 23.46 -8.78 -0.08
N PRO A 36 24.64 -8.50 0.51
CA PRO A 36 24.96 -7.19 1.09
C PRO A 36 25.14 -6.07 0.04
N SER A 37 25.36 -6.41 -1.23
CA SER A 37 25.43 -5.46 -2.33
C SER A 37 24.07 -5.08 -2.92
N VAL A 38 23.01 -5.83 -2.57
CA VAL A 38 21.66 -5.69 -3.15
C VAL A 38 20.63 -5.34 -2.09
N VAL A 39 20.69 -5.92 -0.89
CA VAL A 39 19.69 -5.73 0.15
C VAL A 39 20.26 -4.88 1.27
N THR A 40 19.69 -3.70 1.46
CA THR A 40 20.01 -2.80 2.57
C THR A 40 18.88 -2.80 3.58
N LEU A 41 19.19 -3.09 4.85
CA LEU A 41 18.25 -2.96 5.96
C LEU A 41 18.07 -1.50 6.39
N VAL A 42 16.82 -1.12 6.59
CA VAL A 42 16.44 0.23 6.98
C VAL A 42 15.50 0.16 8.19
N HIS A 43 15.81 0.93 9.24
CA HIS A 43 14.86 1.15 10.31
C HIS A 43 13.77 2.10 9.81
N LEU A 44 12.52 1.71 9.95
CA LEU A 44 11.36 2.54 9.62
C LEU A 44 10.18 2.14 10.50
N ASP A 45 9.76 3.07 11.35
CA ASP A 45 8.43 3.09 11.94
C ASP A 45 7.56 4.06 11.14
N VAL A 46 6.54 3.53 10.47
CA VAL A 46 5.61 4.32 9.65
C VAL A 46 4.61 5.12 10.51
N ALA A 47 4.53 4.86 11.82
CA ALA A 47 3.73 5.66 12.74
C ALA A 47 4.51 6.88 13.30
N ASP A 48 5.84 6.93 13.09
CA ASP A 48 6.69 8.02 13.57
C ASP A 48 7.22 8.90 12.40
N PRO A 49 6.77 10.16 12.28
CA PRO A 49 7.27 11.10 11.27
C PRO A 49 8.80 11.32 11.30
N CYS A 50 9.44 11.23 12.47
CA CYS A 50 10.88 11.34 12.58
C CYS A 50 11.58 10.14 11.95
N SER A 51 11.16 8.92 12.31
CA SER A 51 11.64 7.68 11.69
C SER A 51 11.46 7.68 10.17
N ILE A 52 10.31 8.11 9.65
CA ILE A 52 10.07 8.22 8.20
C ILE A 52 11.09 9.14 7.53
N LYS A 53 11.30 10.33 8.09
CA LYS A 53 12.23 11.33 7.53
C LYS A 53 13.68 10.85 7.57
N GLU A 54 14.09 10.21 8.66
CA GLU A 54 15.43 9.64 8.80
C GLU A 54 15.65 8.48 7.84
N SER A 55 14.67 7.59 7.68
CA SER A 55 14.68 6.51 6.71
C SER A 55 14.81 7.04 5.28
N ALA A 56 14.00 8.04 4.89
CA ALA A 56 14.06 8.66 3.57
C ALA A 56 15.44 9.30 3.30
N LYS A 57 16.00 10.02 4.28
CA LYS A 57 17.33 10.62 4.18
C LYS A 57 18.42 9.56 4.02
N LYS A 58 18.38 8.48 4.83
CA LYS A 58 19.33 7.37 4.76
C LYS A 58 19.28 6.70 3.39
N VAL A 59 18.10 6.29 2.94
CA VAL A 59 17.92 5.65 1.63
C VAL A 59 18.34 6.61 0.51
N GLY A 60 17.93 7.86 0.56
CA GLY A 60 18.28 8.89 -0.40
C GLY A 60 19.78 9.04 -0.64
N SER A 61 20.59 8.95 0.43
CA SER A 61 22.05 9.01 0.34
C SER A 61 22.68 7.85 -0.45
N LEU A 62 21.96 6.73 -0.60
CA LEU A 62 22.41 5.50 -1.24
C LEU A 62 21.89 5.34 -2.69
N LEU A 63 20.90 6.13 -3.11
CA LEU A 63 20.27 6.02 -4.43
C LEU A 63 21.09 6.65 -5.57
N GLY A 64 22.03 7.54 -5.25
CA GLY A 64 22.80 8.27 -6.25
C GLY A 64 21.92 9.08 -7.20
N LYS A 65 22.28 9.09 -8.50
CA LYS A 65 21.59 9.90 -9.53
C LYS A 65 20.32 9.24 -10.11
N ASN A 66 20.09 7.96 -9.83
CA ASN A 66 19.03 7.18 -10.47
C ASN A 66 17.69 7.27 -9.73
N GLY A 67 17.66 7.81 -8.51
CA GLY A 67 16.44 7.94 -7.72
C GLY A 67 15.86 6.59 -7.27
N LEU A 68 14.60 6.60 -6.86
CA LEU A 68 13.86 5.41 -6.43
C LEU A 68 12.77 5.07 -7.46
N ASN A 69 12.83 3.89 -8.08
CA ASN A 69 11.85 3.49 -9.09
C ASN A 69 10.53 2.99 -8.47
N LEU A 70 10.58 2.31 -7.32
CA LEU A 70 9.39 1.66 -6.77
C LEU A 70 9.34 1.86 -5.25
N LEU A 71 8.24 2.46 -4.78
CA LEU A 71 7.90 2.57 -3.36
C LEU A 71 6.70 1.66 -3.08
N VAL A 72 6.84 0.71 -2.14
CA VAL A 72 5.75 -0.20 -1.76
C VAL A 72 5.33 0.05 -0.31
N ASN A 73 4.15 0.65 -0.12
CA ASN A 73 3.54 0.80 1.21
C ASN A 73 2.83 -0.50 1.59
N ASN A 74 3.56 -1.38 2.28
CA ASN A 74 3.06 -2.67 2.76
C ASN A 74 2.78 -2.70 4.27
N ALA A 75 3.49 -1.90 5.07
CA ALA A 75 3.35 -1.90 6.53
C ALA A 75 1.91 -1.62 6.96
N THR A 76 1.38 -2.45 7.87
CA THR A 76 0.00 -2.36 8.30
C THR A 76 -0.19 -2.90 9.72
N VAL A 77 -1.17 -2.36 10.43
CA VAL A 77 -1.77 -3.00 11.62
C VAL A 77 -3.20 -3.44 11.31
N LEU A 78 -3.62 -4.56 11.89
CA LEU A 78 -4.92 -5.18 11.64
C LEU A 78 -5.49 -5.68 12.98
N PRO A 79 -6.10 -4.79 13.79
CA PRO A 79 -6.76 -5.21 15.01
C PRO A 79 -8.04 -6.01 14.69
N GLN A 80 -8.25 -7.10 15.43
CA GLN A 80 -9.42 -7.96 15.35
C GLN A 80 -10.58 -7.34 16.13
N LYS A 81 -11.36 -6.46 15.49
CA LYS A 81 -12.44 -5.69 16.09
C LYS A 81 -13.64 -5.61 15.16
N THR A 82 -14.83 -5.75 15.74
CA THR A 82 -16.11 -5.41 15.10
C THR A 82 -16.45 -3.94 15.34
N MET A 83 -17.46 -3.42 14.64
CA MET A 83 -17.97 -2.06 14.90
C MET A 83 -18.35 -1.84 16.38
N LEU A 84 -18.93 -2.87 17.02
CA LEU A 84 -19.39 -2.81 18.41
C LEU A 84 -18.26 -2.89 19.45
N THR A 85 -17.06 -3.31 19.05
CA THR A 85 -15.95 -3.61 19.98
C THR A 85 -14.70 -2.75 19.74
N ALA A 86 -14.65 -2.02 18.62
CA ALA A 86 -13.57 -1.12 18.30
C ALA A 86 -13.54 0.07 19.26
N THR A 87 -12.36 0.40 19.76
CA THR A 87 -12.11 1.59 20.58
C THR A 87 -11.63 2.76 19.74
N VAL A 88 -11.60 3.97 20.32
CA VAL A 88 -10.99 5.15 19.69
C VAL A 88 -9.52 4.89 19.37
N GLU A 89 -8.80 4.25 20.30
CA GLU A 89 -7.39 3.90 20.13
C GLU A 89 -7.18 2.91 18.98
N ASP A 90 -8.02 1.87 18.87
CA ASP A 90 -7.97 0.93 17.74
C ASP A 90 -8.10 1.67 16.40
N MET A 91 -9.05 2.61 16.32
CA MET A 91 -9.29 3.40 15.10
C MET A 91 -8.12 4.36 14.80
N GLN A 92 -7.64 5.09 15.80
CA GLN A 92 -6.55 6.05 15.66
C GLN A 92 -5.24 5.35 15.26
N ASN A 93 -4.84 4.30 15.99
CA ASN A 93 -3.59 3.57 15.71
C ASN A 93 -3.62 2.93 14.31
N THR A 94 -4.76 2.36 13.92
CA THR A 94 -4.94 1.77 12.59
C THR A 94 -4.86 2.82 11.49
N PHE A 95 -5.52 3.97 11.67
CA PHE A 95 -5.49 5.04 10.67
C PHE A 95 -4.12 5.72 10.58
N ASN A 96 -3.48 5.95 11.73
CA ASN A 96 -2.13 6.51 11.84
C ASN A 96 -1.14 5.66 11.05
N THR A 97 -1.18 4.34 11.22
CA THR A 97 -0.26 3.41 10.53
C THR A 97 -0.62 3.22 9.06
N ASN A 98 -1.87 2.82 8.77
CA ASN A 98 -2.25 2.31 7.45
C ASN A 98 -2.50 3.43 6.43
N VAL A 99 -2.77 4.67 6.87
CA VAL A 99 -3.12 5.79 5.99
C VAL A 99 -2.14 6.95 6.15
N ILE A 100 -2.00 7.48 7.38
CA ILE A 100 -1.15 8.65 7.63
C ILE A 100 0.32 8.30 7.41
N GLY A 101 0.77 7.14 7.89
CA GLY A 101 2.12 6.63 7.66
C GLY A 101 2.43 6.49 6.18
N ALA A 102 1.55 5.82 5.41
CA ALA A 102 1.70 5.71 3.96
C ALA A 102 1.77 7.08 3.25
N LEU A 103 0.93 8.04 3.65
CA LEU A 103 0.96 9.41 3.13
C LEU A 103 2.32 10.08 3.37
N PHE A 104 2.85 10.02 4.59
CA PHE A 104 4.12 10.68 4.91
C PHE A 104 5.32 9.94 4.30
N VAL A 105 5.28 8.62 4.22
CA VAL A 105 6.29 7.84 3.46
C VAL A 105 6.30 8.29 2.00
N ILE A 106 5.14 8.39 1.34
CA ILE A 106 5.07 8.91 -0.04
C ILE A 106 5.69 10.31 -0.14
N ARG A 107 5.35 11.22 0.77
CA ARG A 107 5.85 12.60 0.77
C ARG A 107 7.37 12.68 0.93
N GLU A 108 7.94 11.97 1.90
CA GLU A 108 9.38 12.03 2.19
C GLU A 108 10.21 11.33 1.09
N TYR A 109 9.66 10.31 0.42
CA TYR A 109 10.33 9.63 -0.69
C TYR A 109 10.07 10.25 -2.07
N LEU A 110 9.13 11.18 -2.19
CA LEU A 110 8.74 11.83 -3.45
C LEU A 110 9.91 12.47 -4.23
N PRO A 111 10.88 13.17 -3.59
CA PRO A 111 12.03 13.71 -4.33
C PRO A 111 12.84 12.64 -5.07
N TYR A 112 12.92 11.43 -4.53
CA TYR A 112 13.65 10.31 -5.14
C TYR A 112 12.86 9.64 -6.26
N LEU A 113 11.53 9.53 -6.11
CA LEU A 113 10.64 9.08 -7.19
C LEU A 113 10.69 10.03 -8.39
N ARG A 114 10.65 11.35 -8.14
CA ARG A 114 10.81 12.37 -9.20
C ARG A 114 12.17 12.29 -9.89
N THR A 115 13.23 12.02 -9.14
CA THR A 115 14.57 11.80 -9.71
C THR A 115 14.56 10.59 -10.66
N ALA A 116 13.97 9.46 -10.25
CA ALA A 116 13.87 8.27 -11.09
C ALA A 116 13.02 8.50 -12.35
N ALA A 117 11.86 9.16 -12.21
CA ALA A 117 11.00 9.50 -13.33
C ALA A 117 11.73 10.32 -14.39
N LYS A 118 12.50 11.34 -13.97
CA LYS A 118 13.31 12.18 -14.85
C LYS A 118 14.49 11.42 -15.47
N ALA A 119 15.18 10.58 -14.68
CA ALA A 119 16.35 9.83 -15.15
C ALA A 119 15.99 8.75 -16.19
N SER A 120 14.76 8.22 -16.15
CA SER A 120 14.29 7.19 -17.08
C SER A 120 14.31 7.64 -18.55
N GLY A 121 13.98 8.91 -18.83
CA GLY A 121 13.90 9.46 -20.19
C GLY A 121 12.82 8.85 -21.09
N LYS A 122 12.04 7.88 -20.58
CA LYS A 122 10.93 7.23 -21.29
C LYS A 122 9.61 7.97 -21.03
N PRO A 123 8.78 8.24 -22.05
CA PRO A 123 7.46 8.82 -21.85
C PRO A 123 6.49 7.80 -21.23
N GLY A 124 5.41 8.31 -20.62
CA GLY A 124 4.38 7.49 -20.00
C GLY A 124 4.73 7.05 -18.59
N MET A 125 3.90 6.17 -18.03
CA MET A 125 4.03 5.67 -16.66
C MET A 125 4.26 4.15 -16.63
N SER A 126 5.20 3.71 -15.81
CA SER A 126 5.44 2.30 -15.50
C SER A 126 6.16 2.15 -14.16
N CYS A 127 6.13 0.95 -13.58
CA CYS A 127 6.83 0.65 -12.34
C CYS A 127 8.36 0.68 -12.47
N ASP A 128 8.90 0.42 -13.65
CA ASP A 128 10.34 0.54 -13.94
C ASP A 128 10.80 2.00 -14.02
N LYS A 129 9.88 2.94 -14.27
CA LYS A 129 10.18 4.37 -14.29
C LYS A 129 10.12 4.96 -12.89
N ALA A 130 8.93 5.06 -12.34
CA ALA A 130 8.67 5.56 -11.00
C ALA A 130 7.22 5.21 -10.60
N ALA A 131 7.05 4.51 -9.49
CA ALA A 131 5.73 4.11 -9.01
C ALA A 131 5.61 4.01 -7.50
N VAL A 132 4.38 4.23 -7.02
CA VAL A 132 3.93 3.99 -5.66
C VAL A 132 2.89 2.87 -5.68
N ILE A 133 3.14 1.80 -4.94
CA ILE A 133 2.22 0.68 -4.76
C ILE A 133 1.73 0.69 -3.32
N ASN A 134 0.42 0.80 -3.13
CA ASN A 134 -0.22 0.69 -1.83
C ASN A 134 -0.83 -0.71 -1.69
N ILE A 135 -0.36 -1.50 -0.73
CA ILE A 135 -0.95 -2.82 -0.47
C ILE A 135 -2.27 -2.61 0.28
N SER A 136 -3.37 -2.92 -0.40
CA SER A 136 -4.74 -2.76 0.08
C SER A 136 -5.43 -4.13 0.24
N THR A 137 -6.75 -4.13 0.33
CA THR A 137 -7.55 -5.33 0.60
C THR A 137 -8.91 -5.22 -0.07
N ASP A 138 -9.43 -6.33 -0.58
CA ASP A 138 -10.78 -6.42 -1.14
C ASP A 138 -11.89 -5.97 -0.16
N SER A 139 -11.70 -6.16 1.15
CA SER A 139 -12.59 -5.64 2.21
C SER A 139 -12.65 -4.11 2.32
N ALA A 140 -11.79 -3.39 1.58
CA ALA A 140 -11.87 -1.94 1.41
C ALA A 140 -12.76 -1.51 0.23
N SER A 141 -13.27 -2.47 -0.54
CA SER A 141 -14.27 -2.22 -1.58
C SER A 141 -15.66 -2.11 -0.96
N MET A 142 -16.32 -0.97 -1.14
CA MET A 142 -17.74 -0.83 -0.75
C MET A 142 -18.67 -1.70 -1.61
N SER A 143 -18.19 -2.24 -2.73
CA SER A 143 -18.94 -3.20 -3.55
C SER A 143 -18.87 -4.61 -3.00
N PHE A 144 -17.71 -5.02 -2.47
CA PHE A 144 -17.48 -6.38 -1.99
C PHE A 144 -17.82 -6.55 -0.51
N MET A 145 -17.61 -5.53 0.32
CA MET A 145 -17.85 -5.63 1.76
C MET A 145 -19.24 -6.21 2.13
N PRO A 146 -20.36 -5.84 1.47
CA PRO A 146 -21.68 -6.40 1.80
C PRO A 146 -21.88 -7.89 1.45
N VAL A 147 -21.01 -8.48 0.64
CA VAL A 147 -21.10 -9.89 0.22
C VAL A 147 -20.04 -10.78 0.89
N LEU A 148 -19.16 -10.19 1.71
CA LEU A 148 -18.22 -10.95 2.52
C LEU A 148 -18.96 -11.71 3.64
N LYS A 149 -18.40 -12.86 4.02
CA LYS A 149 -19.00 -13.74 5.03
C LYS A 149 -18.82 -13.16 6.43
N GLU A 150 -19.91 -13.13 7.20
CA GLU A 150 -19.90 -12.77 8.62
C GLU A 150 -19.55 -13.97 9.53
N PRO A 151 -18.92 -13.74 10.71
CA PRO A 151 -18.49 -12.44 11.23
C PRO A 151 -17.21 -11.93 10.54
N PHE A 152 -17.16 -10.63 10.24
CA PHE A 152 -15.97 -9.98 9.65
C PHE A 152 -15.33 -8.97 10.63
N PRO A 153 -14.49 -9.42 11.58
CA PRO A 153 -13.96 -8.59 12.67
C PRO A 153 -12.73 -7.75 12.26
N PHE A 154 -12.72 -7.14 11.07
CA PHE A 154 -11.62 -6.27 10.62
C PHE A 154 -12.10 -4.81 10.43
N PHE A 155 -13.01 -4.32 11.28
CA PHE A 155 -13.69 -3.03 11.09
C PHE A 155 -12.72 -1.83 10.98
N PRO A 156 -11.77 -1.59 11.93
CA PRO A 156 -10.81 -0.49 11.80
C PRO A 156 -9.93 -0.64 10.56
N TYR A 157 -9.52 -1.88 10.26
CA TYR A 157 -8.65 -2.20 9.13
C TYR A 157 -9.31 -1.90 7.78
N SER A 158 -10.52 -2.41 7.53
CA SER A 158 -11.25 -2.17 6.27
C SER A 158 -11.49 -0.67 6.03
N ILE A 159 -11.87 0.08 7.07
CA ILE A 159 -12.05 1.54 6.97
C ILE A 159 -10.72 2.22 6.63
N SER A 160 -9.64 1.86 7.31
CA SER A 160 -8.32 2.43 7.02
C SER A 160 -7.86 2.14 5.58
N LYS A 161 -8.10 0.93 5.07
CA LYS A 161 -7.72 0.55 3.71
C LYS A 161 -8.62 1.22 2.66
N ALA A 162 -9.87 1.53 2.97
CA ALA A 162 -10.69 2.41 2.14
C ALA A 162 -10.13 3.85 2.12
N GLY A 163 -9.62 4.35 3.26
CA GLY A 163 -8.87 5.60 3.33
C GLY A 163 -7.58 5.58 2.48
N LEU A 164 -6.81 4.50 2.55
CA LEU A 164 -5.62 4.27 1.73
C LEU A 164 -5.96 4.25 0.23
N ASN A 165 -7.11 3.67 -0.14
CA ASN A 165 -7.59 3.68 -1.52
C ASN A 165 -7.91 5.10 -2.03
N MET A 166 -8.53 5.95 -1.20
CA MET A 166 -8.72 7.35 -1.56
C MET A 166 -7.37 8.09 -1.66
N LEU A 167 -6.43 7.82 -0.76
CA LEU A 167 -5.07 8.34 -0.84
C LEU A 167 -4.37 7.94 -2.16
N THR A 168 -4.53 6.70 -2.62
CA THR A 168 -4.05 6.26 -3.93
C THR A 168 -4.59 7.12 -5.07
N ILE A 169 -5.91 7.40 -5.08
CA ILE A 169 -6.55 8.21 -6.14
C ILE A 169 -6.00 9.64 -6.15
N TYR A 170 -5.87 10.27 -4.97
CA TYR A 170 -5.28 11.60 -4.85
C TYR A 170 -3.82 11.61 -5.32
N THR A 171 -3.02 10.64 -4.86
CA THR A 171 -1.60 10.53 -5.23
C THR A 171 -1.44 10.33 -6.74
N ALA A 172 -2.23 9.45 -7.36
CA ALA A 172 -2.24 9.21 -8.79
C ALA A 172 -2.58 10.46 -9.61
N ARG A 173 -3.51 11.29 -9.11
CA ARG A 173 -3.89 12.56 -9.74
C ARG A 173 -2.78 13.60 -9.60
N ASP A 174 -2.27 13.77 -8.39
CA ASP A 174 -1.32 14.84 -8.06
C ASP A 174 0.06 14.58 -8.67
N LEU A 175 0.47 13.32 -8.78
CA LEU A 175 1.76 12.94 -9.37
C LEU A 175 1.68 12.64 -10.88
N LYS A 176 0.51 12.85 -11.50
CA LYS A 176 0.33 12.59 -12.94
C LYS A 176 1.30 13.37 -13.81
N ALA A 177 1.55 14.64 -13.48
CA ALA A 177 2.46 15.51 -14.23
C ALA A 177 3.93 15.11 -14.07
N ASP A 178 4.28 14.42 -12.97
CA ASP A 178 5.60 13.84 -12.75
C ASP A 178 5.78 12.47 -13.45
N GLU A 179 4.72 11.97 -14.11
CA GLU A 179 4.67 10.63 -14.72
C GLU A 179 5.01 9.49 -13.73
N ILE A 180 4.60 9.66 -12.47
CA ILE A 180 4.73 8.65 -11.42
C ILE A 180 3.40 7.89 -11.30
N LEU A 181 3.46 6.57 -11.46
CA LEU A 181 2.29 5.70 -11.33
C LEU A 181 1.93 5.53 -9.84
N CYS A 182 0.64 5.53 -9.49
CA CYS A 182 0.19 5.16 -8.15
C CYS A 182 -1.00 4.22 -8.23
N ILE A 183 -0.96 3.10 -7.51
CA ILE A 183 -2.03 2.08 -7.55
C ILE A 183 -2.21 1.38 -6.21
N SER A 184 -3.42 0.90 -5.93
CA SER A 184 -3.70 -0.04 -4.85
C SER A 184 -3.70 -1.47 -5.37
N ILE A 185 -3.03 -2.38 -4.67
CA ILE A 185 -3.05 -3.82 -5.00
C ILE A 185 -3.59 -4.62 -3.82
N HIS A 186 -4.59 -5.46 -4.06
CA HIS A 186 -5.01 -6.50 -3.12
C HIS A 186 -4.15 -7.75 -3.33
N PRO A 187 -3.46 -8.26 -2.29
CA PRO A 187 -2.54 -9.38 -2.43
C PRO A 187 -3.22 -10.75 -2.58
N GLY A 188 -4.56 -10.83 -2.61
CA GLY A 188 -5.29 -12.08 -2.40
C GLY A 188 -5.44 -12.41 -0.91
N TRP A 189 -6.19 -13.47 -0.59
CA TRP A 189 -6.29 -13.96 0.78
C TRP A 189 -5.10 -14.89 1.08
N VAL A 190 -4.00 -14.27 1.52
CA VAL A 190 -2.69 -14.92 1.69
C VAL A 190 -2.56 -15.65 3.01
N ARG A 191 -1.97 -16.85 2.98
CA ARG A 191 -1.61 -17.64 4.15
C ARG A 191 -0.41 -17.00 4.84
N THR A 192 -0.73 -16.12 5.77
CA THR A 192 0.19 -15.56 6.75
C THR A 192 -0.20 -16.10 8.14
N ASP A 193 0.43 -15.64 9.22
CA ASP A 193 0.05 -16.01 10.59
C ASP A 193 -1.44 -15.71 10.91
N MET A 194 -2.11 -14.95 10.03
CA MET A 194 -3.55 -14.72 9.97
C MET A 194 -4.23 -15.85 9.17
N GLY A 195 -4.75 -16.89 9.84
CA GLY A 195 -5.30 -18.11 9.23
C GLY A 195 -6.49 -17.97 8.25
N GLY A 196 -6.89 -19.09 7.62
CA GLY A 196 -8.07 -19.19 6.73
C GLY A 196 -7.82 -19.04 5.22
N ALA A 197 -6.58 -18.77 4.82
CA ALA A 197 -6.20 -18.34 3.48
C ALA A 197 -6.28 -19.38 2.35
N SER A 198 -6.53 -18.87 1.13
CA SER A 198 -6.66 -19.64 -0.12
C SER A 198 -5.36 -19.79 -0.91
N ILE A 199 -4.38 -18.91 -0.73
CA ILE A 199 -3.09 -18.91 -1.46
C ILE A 199 -1.91 -18.74 -0.51
N ASP A 200 -0.71 -19.16 -0.89
CA ASP A 200 0.50 -18.91 -0.08
C ASP A 200 1.16 -17.56 -0.37
N ALA A 201 2.12 -17.16 0.47
CA ALA A 201 2.80 -15.88 0.33
C ALA A 201 3.70 -15.79 -0.92
N ARG A 202 4.14 -16.92 -1.47
CA ARG A 202 4.94 -16.95 -2.69
C ARG A 202 4.04 -16.68 -3.90
N GLU A 203 2.93 -17.41 -4.02
CA GLU A 203 1.94 -17.26 -5.08
C GLU A 203 1.39 -15.82 -5.15
N SER A 204 0.98 -15.27 -4.00
CA SER A 204 0.53 -13.88 -3.89
C SER A 204 1.58 -12.89 -4.41
N VAL A 205 2.82 -13.02 -3.96
CA VAL A 205 3.89 -12.07 -4.33
C VAL A 205 4.29 -12.23 -5.78
N GLU A 206 4.39 -13.45 -6.31
CA GLU A 206 4.70 -13.69 -7.72
C GLU A 206 3.63 -13.09 -8.62
N GLY A 207 2.35 -13.28 -8.28
CA GLY A 207 1.24 -12.61 -8.97
C GLY A 207 1.34 -11.09 -8.91
N MET A 208 1.52 -10.52 -7.71
CA MET A 208 1.70 -9.07 -7.55
C MET A 208 2.89 -8.52 -8.34
N LEU A 209 4.03 -9.23 -8.40
CA LEU A 209 5.19 -8.79 -9.19
C LEU A 209 4.91 -8.87 -10.69
N GLY A 210 4.19 -9.89 -11.16
CA GLY A 210 3.70 -9.99 -12.54
C GLY A 210 2.79 -8.81 -12.90
N VAL A 211 1.86 -8.49 -12.00
CA VAL A 211 0.99 -7.32 -12.11
C VAL A 211 1.83 -6.04 -12.17
N ILE A 212 2.69 -5.78 -11.18
CA ILE A 212 3.56 -4.60 -11.09
C ILE A 212 4.38 -4.41 -12.38
N GLY A 213 4.92 -5.49 -12.95
CA GLY A 213 5.68 -5.45 -14.20
C GLY A 213 4.84 -5.15 -15.45
N SER A 214 3.51 -5.32 -15.39
CA SER A 214 2.58 -5.09 -16.51
C SER A 214 1.92 -3.71 -16.51
N LEU A 215 2.05 -2.94 -15.41
CA LEU A 215 1.30 -1.70 -15.21
C LEU A 215 1.72 -0.58 -16.14
N THR A 216 0.70 0.15 -16.62
CA THR A 216 0.84 1.34 -17.45
C THR A 216 -0.02 2.48 -16.89
N GLU A 217 0.07 3.66 -17.49
CA GLU A 217 -0.80 4.81 -17.21
C GLU A 217 -2.32 4.49 -17.25
N LYS A 218 -2.74 3.44 -17.96
CA LYS A 218 -4.15 2.99 -18.02
C LYS A 218 -4.67 2.54 -16.66
N GLN A 219 -3.80 2.04 -15.80
CA GLN A 219 -4.14 1.55 -14.46
C GLN A 219 -3.84 2.59 -13.36
N ASN A 220 -3.33 3.78 -13.71
CA ASN A 220 -2.98 4.79 -12.72
C ASN A 220 -4.22 5.23 -11.91
N GLY A 221 -4.10 5.19 -10.58
CA GLY A 221 -5.20 5.43 -9.65
C GLY A 221 -6.20 4.28 -9.54
N GLY A 222 -5.84 3.08 -10.02
CA GLY A 222 -6.69 1.90 -10.01
C GLY A 222 -6.63 1.08 -8.71
N PHE A 223 -7.52 0.09 -8.64
CA PHE A 223 -7.52 -0.98 -7.65
C PHE A 223 -7.53 -2.32 -8.37
N ILE A 224 -6.52 -3.14 -8.14
CA ILE A 224 -6.41 -4.45 -8.79
C ILE A 224 -6.00 -5.50 -7.78
N ASP A 225 -6.25 -6.77 -8.07
CA ASP A 225 -5.72 -7.88 -7.28
C ASP A 225 -4.39 -8.41 -7.83
N TYR A 226 -3.82 -9.39 -7.12
CA TYR A 226 -2.57 -10.07 -7.48
C TYR A 226 -2.64 -10.84 -8.81
N THR A 227 -3.83 -11.06 -9.39
CA THR A 227 -4.01 -11.69 -10.71
C THR A 227 -4.12 -10.66 -11.84
N GLY A 228 -4.28 -9.37 -11.49
CA GLY A 228 -4.46 -8.27 -12.44
C GLY A 228 -5.92 -7.89 -12.67
N GLU A 229 -6.87 -8.58 -12.01
CA GLU A 229 -8.29 -8.27 -12.10
C GLU A 229 -8.61 -6.96 -11.37
N THR A 230 -9.50 -6.16 -11.96
CA THR A 230 -9.89 -4.87 -11.36
C THR A 230 -10.89 -5.07 -10.25
N ILE A 231 -10.59 -4.55 -9.07
CA ILE A 231 -11.52 -4.51 -7.94
C ILE A 231 -12.33 -3.19 -8.01
N PRO A 232 -13.66 -3.23 -8.00
CA PRO A 232 -14.45 -2.01 -7.97
C PRO A 232 -14.31 -1.28 -6.63
N TRP A 233 -14.12 0.04 -6.64
CA TRP A 233 -14.14 0.85 -5.41
C TRP A 233 -15.51 0.85 -4.73
N PHE A 234 -16.55 1.11 -5.53
CA PHE A 234 -17.95 1.20 -5.11
C PHE A 234 -18.88 0.73 -6.23
N THR A 235 -20.07 0.26 -5.86
CA THR A 235 -21.08 -0.13 -6.84
C THR A 235 -21.75 1.12 -7.39
N ARG A 236 -21.60 1.38 -8.69
CA ARG A 236 -22.46 2.35 -9.38
C ARG A 236 -23.87 1.77 -9.49
N LYS A 237 -24.71 1.95 -8.47
CA LYS A 237 -26.16 1.94 -8.69
C LYS A 237 -26.44 3.14 -9.59
N LYS A 238 -27.11 2.93 -10.74
CA LYS A 238 -27.57 4.03 -11.60
C LYS A 238 -28.34 5.02 -10.72
N PHE A 239 -27.73 6.16 -10.41
CA PHE A 239 -28.44 7.26 -9.79
C PHE A 239 -29.44 7.78 -10.84
N ILE A 240 -30.72 7.56 -10.59
CA ILE A 240 -31.77 8.36 -11.19
C ILE A 240 -31.47 9.80 -10.76
N LYS A 241 -31.29 10.71 -11.72
CA LYS A 241 -31.03 12.13 -11.45
C LYS A 241 -32.12 12.67 -10.52
N GLY A 242 -31.74 13.08 -9.31
CA GLY A 242 -32.64 13.79 -8.40
C GLY A 242 -31.97 14.10 -7.06
N LEU A 243 -31.89 15.40 -6.77
CA LEU A 243 -31.61 16.04 -5.47
C LEU A 243 -30.15 16.12 -5.00
N ILE A 244 -29.64 17.35 -5.08
CA ILE A 244 -28.62 17.91 -4.20
C ILE A 244 -29.29 18.11 -2.84
N GLN A 245 -28.73 17.57 -1.77
CA GLN A 245 -29.14 17.92 -0.41
C GLN A 245 -27.90 18.26 0.43
N ILE A 246 -27.90 19.49 0.93
CA ILE A 246 -26.94 20.06 1.87
C ILE A 246 -27.31 19.55 3.28
N ASP A 247 -26.29 19.37 4.12
CA ASP A 247 -26.32 18.72 5.44
C ASP A 247 -27.43 19.20 6.40
N LEU A 248 -28.20 18.24 6.93
CA LEU A 248 -28.95 18.34 8.17
C LEU A 248 -28.91 16.96 8.86
N PHE A 249 -28.30 16.89 10.05
CA PHE A 249 -28.36 15.71 10.91
C PHE A 249 -29.76 15.58 11.51
N TYR A 250 -30.43 14.45 11.28
CA TYR A 250 -31.65 14.07 12.01
C TYR A 250 -31.39 12.81 12.83
N LEU A 251 -31.62 12.88 14.14
CA LEU A 251 -31.83 11.69 14.97
C LEU A 251 -33.34 11.42 14.96
N LEU A 252 -33.77 10.38 14.24
CA LEU A 252 -35.17 9.96 14.18
C LEU A 252 -35.39 8.78 15.13
N GLN A 253 -36.28 8.97 16.11
CA GLN A 253 -36.92 7.88 16.82
C GLN A 253 -38.23 7.56 16.10
N ILE A 254 -38.22 6.50 15.29
CA ILE A 254 -39.45 5.98 14.69
C ILE A 254 -40.18 5.17 15.79
N LYS A 255 -41.43 5.53 16.07
CA LYS A 255 -42.31 4.78 16.97
C LYS A 255 -42.71 3.44 16.36
#